data_AF-A0A9D8CMI8-F1
#
_entry.id   AF-A0A9D8CMI8-F1
#
_cell.length_a   1.000
_cell.length_b   1.000
_cell.length_c   1.000
_cell.angle_alpha   90.00
_cell.angle_beta   90.00
_cell.angle_gamma   90.00
#
_symmetry.space_group_name_H-M   'P 1'
#
loop_
_entity.id
_entity.type
_entity.pdbx_description
1 polymer ?
#
loop_
_entity_poly.entity_id
_entity_poly.type
_entity_poly.pdbx_seq_one_letter_code
_entity_poly.pdbx_strand_id
1 'polypeptide(L)' 'MRIEQHQKGEGEFRIALESLISVASRAAAIFERSKVEQKRQLVAFVFSNSRLRGKKLEFALRSPFDLMVNRATYASWLGD' A
#
# COMPACT_ATOMS: atom_id res chain seq x y z
N MET A 1 26.93 13.69 13.53
CA MET A 1 25.77 14.49 13.11
C MET A 1 25.14 14.06 11.76
N ARG A 2 25.81 14.13 10.60
CA ARG A 2 25.21 13.66 9.32
C ARG A 2 24.99 12.14 9.27
N ILE A 3 25.99 11.34 9.68
CA ILE A 3 25.92 9.87 9.65
C ILE A 3 24.82 9.33 10.57
N GLU A 4 24.67 9.90 11.76
CA GLU A 4 23.61 9.50 12.72
C GLU A 4 22.20 9.83 12.21
N GLN A 5 22.01 10.95 11.49
CA GLN A 5 20.74 11.28 10.85
C GLN A 5 20.40 10.30 9.72
N HIS A 6 21.41 9.89 8.93
CA HIS A 6 21.22 8.87 7.90
C HIS A 6 20.86 7.50 8.50
N GLN A 7 21.56 7.06 9.56
CA GLN A 7 21.27 5.81 10.26
C GLN A 7 19.88 5.79 10.92
N LYS A 8 19.45 6.93 11.49
CA LYS A 8 18.11 7.06 12.06
C LYS A 8 17.02 6.98 10.99
N GLY A 9 17.20 7.69 9.87
CA GLY A 9 16.26 7.65 8.75
C GLY A 9 16.13 6.27 8.12
N GLU A 10 17.24 5.53 8.03
CA GLU A 10 17.27 4.15 7.53
C GLU A 10 16.53 3.17 8.47
N GLY A 11 16.71 3.32 9.78
CA GLY A 11 15.99 2.54 10.78
C GLY A 11 14.47 2.79 10.77
N GLU A 12 14.06 4.06 10.72
CA GLU A 12 12.65 4.45 10.64
C GLU A 12 11.99 3.97 9.33
N PHE A 13 12.72 4.06 8.21
CA PHE A 13 12.27 3.52 6.93
C PHE A 13 12.06 2.01 6.99
N ARG A 14 13.02 1.24 7.54
CA ARG A 14 12.90 -0.21 7.67
C ARG A 14 11.67 -0.60 8.49
N ILE A 15 11.46 0.04 9.64
CA ILE A 15 10.30 -0.23 10.51
C ILE A 15 8.99 0.09 9.79
N ALA A 16 8.93 1.20 9.07
CA ALA A 16 7.75 1.58 8.30
C ALA A 16 7.47 0.57 7.17
N LEU A 17 8.52 0.12 6.47
CA LEU A 17 8.41 -0.85 5.39
C LEU A 17 7.94 -2.22 5.91
N GLU A 18 8.54 -2.72 6.99
CA GLU A 18 8.14 -3.98 7.62
C GLU A 18 6.68 -3.92 8.11
N SER A 19 6.29 -2.80 8.72
CA SER A 19 4.92 -2.58 9.14
C SER A 19 3.96 -2.57 7.95
N LEU A 20 4.32 -1.88 6.87
CA LEU A 20 3.53 -1.84 5.64
C LEU A 20 3.33 -3.24 5.04
N ILE A 21 4.41 -4.03 4.91
CA ILE A 21 4.36 -5.40 4.40
C ILE A 21 3.49 -6.29 5.31
N SER A 22 3.65 -6.15 6.63
CA SER A 22 2.88 -6.90 7.63
C SER A 22 1.38 -6.57 7.62
N VAL A 23 1.03 -5.31 7.34
CA VAL A 23 -0.36 -4.89 7.15
C VAL A 23 -0.88 -5.38 5.79
N ALA A 24 -0.11 -5.23 4.72
CA ALA A 24 -0.49 -5.65 3.38
C ALA A 24 -0.76 -7.17 3.29
N SER A 25 0.12 -8.00 3.89
CA SER A 25 -0.03 -9.46 3.92
C SER A 25 -1.26 -9.95 4.68
N ARG A 26 -1.79 -9.12 5.58
CA ARG A 26 -2.98 -9.40 6.40
C ARG A 26 -4.15 -8.46 6.09
N ALA A 27 -4.08 -7.70 4.99
CA ALA A 27 -5.01 -6.59 4.73
C ALA A 27 -6.47 -7.07 4.67
N ALA A 28 -6.73 -8.23 4.08
CA ALA A 28 -8.07 -8.82 4.03
C ALA A 28 -8.61 -9.13 5.43
N ALA A 29 -7.83 -9.82 6.27
CA ALA A 29 -8.24 -10.18 7.63
C ALA A 29 -8.40 -8.94 8.53
N ILE A 30 -7.51 -7.95 8.39
CA ILE A 30 -7.60 -6.65 9.08
C ILE A 30 -8.88 -5.94 8.65
N PHE A 31 -9.15 -5.87 7.34
CA PHE A 31 -10.34 -5.24 6.80
C PHE A 31 -11.59 -5.89 7.38
N GLU A 32 -11.75 -7.21 7.28
CA GLU A 32 -12.95 -7.93 7.76
C GLU A 32 -13.29 -7.63 9.22
N ARG A 33 -12.26 -7.66 10.10
CA ARG A 33 -12.39 -7.48 11.55
C ARG A 33 -12.45 -6.02 12.01
N SER A 34 -12.23 -5.07 11.10
CA SER A 34 -12.18 -3.64 11.42
C SER A 34 -13.56 -3.00 11.53
N LYS A 35 -13.63 -1.90 12.31
CA LYS A 35 -14.81 -1.02 12.35
C LYS A 35 -15.02 -0.33 11.00
N VAL A 36 -16.25 0.14 10.75
CA VAL A 36 -16.64 0.76 9.47
C VAL A 36 -15.74 1.95 9.10
N GLU A 37 -15.36 2.75 10.08
CA GLU A 37 -14.50 3.92 9.93
C GLU A 37 -13.09 3.51 9.46
N GLN A 38 -12.53 2.47 10.07
CA GLN A 38 -11.22 1.91 9.72
C GLN A 38 -11.24 1.26 8.33
N LYS A 39 -12.33 0.56 7.99
CA LYS A 39 -12.57 0.02 6.64
C LYS A 39 -12.53 1.13 5.60
N ARG A 40 -13.23 2.24 5.84
CA ARG A 40 -13.22 3.42 4.94
C ARG A 40 -11.83 4.02 4.81
N GLN A 41 -11.08 4.13 5.91
CA GLN A 41 -9.70 4.63 5.88
C GLN A 41 -8.80 3.74 5.02
N LEU A 42 -8.89 2.41 5.17
CA LEU A 42 -8.09 1.48 4.37
C LEU A 42 -8.44 1.57 2.87
N VAL A 43 -9.73 1.67 2.53
CA VAL A 43 -10.17 1.86 1.14
C VAL A 43 -9.65 3.19 0.59
N ALA A 44 -9.77 4.29 1.33
CA ALA A 44 -9.28 5.61 0.89
C ALA A 44 -7.74 5.68 0.81
N PHE A 45 -7.05 4.84 1.57
CA PHE A 45 -5.59 4.73 1.53
C PHE A 45 -5.10 4.05 0.24
N VAL A 46 -5.78 2.97 -0.17
CA VAL A 46 -5.38 2.17 -1.34
C VAL A 46 -5.97 2.70 -2.65
N PHE A 47 -7.23 3.13 -2.65
CA PHE A 47 -7.97 3.54 -3.84
C PHE A 47 -8.12 5.06 -3.92
N SER A 48 -8.01 5.57 -5.14
CA SER A 48 -8.38 6.95 -5.50
C SER A 48 -9.84 7.02 -5.92
N ASN A 49 -10.38 8.25 -5.96
CA ASN A 49 -11.73 8.64 -6.36
C ASN A 49 -12.52 7.57 -7.13
N SER A 50 -13.25 6.72 -6.40
CA SER A 50 -14.10 5.70 -7.01
C SER A 50 -15.36 6.36 -7.55
N ARG A 51 -15.68 6.10 -8.82
CA ARG A 51 -16.85 6.64 -9.50
C ARG A 51 -17.77 5.50 -9.91
N LEU A 52 -19.06 5.68 -9.74
CA LEU A 52 -20.05 4.73 -10.25
C LEU A 52 -20.44 5.17 -11.66
N ARG A 53 -20.00 4.44 -12.69
CA ARG A 53 -20.46 4.66 -14.07
C ARG A 53 -21.57 3.67 -14.39
N GLY A 54 -22.81 4.14 -14.30
CA GLY A 54 -24.00 3.29 -14.46
C GLY A 54 -24.07 2.22 -13.39
N LYS A 55 -23.85 0.95 -13.76
CA LYS A 55 -23.79 -0.20 -12.83
C LYS A 55 -22.36 -0.69 -12.56
N LYS A 56 -21.33 -0.04 -13.12
CA LYS A 56 -19.92 -0.42 -12.95
C LYS A 56 -19.23 0.54 -12.00
N LEU A 57 -18.55 -0.02 -10.99
CA LEU A 57 -17.65 0.74 -10.12
C LEU A 57 -16.30 0.91 -10.84
N GLU A 58 -15.98 2.14 -11.19
CA GLU A 58 -14.68 2.53 -11.70
C GLU A 58 -13.82 2.98 -10.52
N PHE A 59 -12.68 2.34 -10.32
CA PHE A 59 -11.72 2.72 -9.29
C PHE A 59 -10.31 2.69 -9.89
N ALA A 60 -9.41 3.47 -9.31
CA ALA A 60 -7.99 3.45 -9.63
C ALA A 60 -7.21 3.38 -8.32
N LEU A 61 -6.07 2.69 -8.33
CA LEU A 61 -5.18 2.62 -7.18
C LEU A 61 -4.41 3.94 -7.01
N ARG A 62 -4.11 4.32 -5.76
CA ARG A 62 -3.21 5.46 -5.48
C ARG A 62 -1.77 4.99 -5.62
N SER A 63 -0.85 5.88 -5.97
CA SER A 63 0.58 5.61 -5.86
C SER A 63 0.99 5.45 -4.39
N PRO A 64 1.83 4.45 -4.03
CA PRO A 64 2.56 3.53 -4.91
C PRO A 64 1.85 2.20 -5.22
N PHE A 65 0.59 2.00 -4.81
CA PHE A 65 -0.11 0.72 -4.97
C PHE A 65 -0.37 0.36 -6.44
N ASP A 66 -0.59 1.35 -7.30
CA ASP A 66 -0.73 1.18 -8.75
C ASP A 66 0.52 0.56 -9.40
N LEU A 67 1.71 0.96 -8.95
CA LEU A 67 2.99 0.43 -9.41
C LEU A 67 3.20 -1.04 -9.03
N MET A 68 2.57 -1.50 -7.95
CA MET A 68 2.73 -2.87 -7.45
C MET A 68 1.83 -3.90 -8.16
N VAL A 69 0.72 -3.45 -8.76
CA VAL A 69 -0.26 -4.36 -9.39
C VAL A 69 0.11 -4.67 -10.85
N ASN A 70 0.82 -3.77 -11.52
CA ASN A 70 1.24 -3.95 -12.91
C ASN A 70 2.55 -4.76 -12.99
N ARG A 71 2.46 -6.07 -12.72
CA ARG A 71 3.59 -7.02 -12.57
C ARG A 71 4.41 -7.29 -13.84
N ALA A 72 4.06 -6.74 -15.00
CA ALA A 72 4.77 -7.02 -16.25
C ALA A 72 6.28 -6.70 -16.17
N THR A 73 6.67 -5.75 -15.31
CA THR A 73 8.06 -5.38 -15.05
C THR A 73 8.67 -6.05 -13.81
N TYR A 74 7.90 -6.78 -13.00
CA TYR A 74 8.47 -7.45 -11.81
C TYR A 74 9.46 -8.56 -12.20
N ALA A 75 9.24 -9.23 -13.33
CA ALA A 75 10.17 -10.20 -13.89
C ALA A 75 11.55 -9.57 -14.18
N SER A 76 11.62 -8.30 -14.59
CA SER A 76 12.90 -7.64 -14.86
C SER A 76 13.65 -7.22 -13.58
N TRP A 77 13.00 -7.24 -12.42
CA TRP A 77 13.61 -6.94 -11.11
C TRP A 77 14.13 -8.19 -10.39
N LEU A 78 13.67 -9.38 -10.78
CA LEU A 78 14.12 -10.63 -10.18
C LEU A 78 15.55 -11.01 -10.60
N GLY A 79 16.04 -10.43 -11.71
CA GLY A 79 17.29 -10.90 -12.33
C GLY A 79 17.14 -12.32 -12.87
N ASP A 80 17.94 -12.68 -13.86
CA ASP A 80 18.04 -14.09 -14.28
C ASP A 80 18.65 -14.96 -13.16
#